data_AF-A0A7W0RXJ7-F1
#
_entry.id   AF-A0A7W0RXJ7-F1
#
_cell.length_a   1.000
_cell.length_b   1.000
_cell.length_c   1.000
_cell.angle_alpha   90.00
_cell.angle_beta   90.00
_cell.angle_gamma   90.00
#
_symmetry.space_group_name_H-M   'P 1'
#
loop_
_entity.id
_entity.type
_entity.pdbx_description
1 polymer ?
#
loop_
_entity_poly.entity_id
_entity_poly.type
_entity_poly.pdbx_seq_one_letter_code
_entity_poly.pdbx_strand_id
1 'polypeptide(L)'
;MAHLGCAAAAGYAVLKAAWASGSAVGVRDTAAFEDFLAQLGGPMIALWGTVLLALLAGVILQSLVQPWGRRVPRRLRASLAWMGFATMTPIGLGRLGQTVANVIAGNSDPLLTPAVYIYVYACFVVLGLSFAATAWRTRNPEAEPASPRARSRSALSLPPQSHP
;
A
#
# COMPACT_ATOMS: atom_id res chain seq x y z
N MET A 1 -5.73 0.49 8.49
CA MET A 1 -5.19 -0.05 7.23
C MET A 1 -4.85 1.04 6.23
N ALA A 2 -5.77 1.92 5.82
CA ALA A 2 -5.42 3.00 4.88
C ALA A 2 -4.26 3.89 5.34
N HIS A 3 -4.23 4.29 6.61
CA HIS A 3 -3.11 5.07 7.16
C HIS A 3 -1.76 4.35 7.10
N LEU A 4 -1.74 3.01 7.23
CA LEU A 4 -0.52 2.21 7.12
C LEU A 4 -0.01 2.18 5.67
N GLY A 5 -0.92 1.98 4.71
CA GLY A 5 -0.57 2.08 3.30
C GLY A 5 -0.10 3.49 2.91
N CYS A 6 -0.73 4.55 3.43
CA CYS A 6 -0.26 5.92 3.20
C CYS A 6 1.13 6.17 3.82
N ALA A 7 1.40 5.67 5.02
CA ALA A 7 2.71 5.76 5.64
C ALA A 7 3.78 5.00 4.84
N ALA A 8 3.46 3.80 4.35
CA ALA A 8 4.35 3.02 3.49
C ALA A 8 4.63 3.73 2.15
N ALA A 9 3.60 4.28 1.51
CA ALA A 9 3.75 5.07 0.30
C ALA A 9 4.61 6.33 0.52
N ALA A 10 4.39 7.04 1.64
CA ALA A 10 5.16 8.22 2.01
C ALA A 10 6.62 7.85 2.30
N GLY A 11 6.88 6.79 3.06
CA GLY A 11 8.24 6.32 3.35
C GLY A 11 9.01 5.95 2.10
N TYR A 12 8.38 5.20 1.19
CA TYR A 12 8.96 4.87 -0.11
C TYR A 12 9.20 6.12 -0.97
N ALA A 13 8.26 7.06 -1.00
CA ALA A 13 8.41 8.32 -1.72
C ALA A 13 9.57 9.17 -1.17
N VAL A 14 9.73 9.24 0.15
CA VAL A 14 10.84 9.96 0.79
C VAL A 14 12.19 9.33 0.42
N LEU A 15 12.30 8.00 0.46
CA LEU A 15 13.52 7.31 0.04
C LEU A 15 13.86 7.59 -1.43
N LYS A 16 12.87 7.51 -2.32
CA LYS A 16 13.06 7.83 -3.75
C LYS A 16 13.41 9.30 -3.99
N ALA A 17 12.80 10.23 -3.25
CA ALA A 17 13.13 11.65 -3.33
C ALA A 17 14.54 11.95 -2.80
N ALA A 18 14.99 11.24 -1.75
CA ALA A 18 16.36 11.33 -1.28
C ALA A 18 17.35 10.91 -2.37
N TRP A 19 17.13 9.77 -3.03
CA TRP A 19 17.97 9.37 -4.18
C TRP A 19 17.89 10.36 -5.33
N ALA A 20 16.70 10.93 -5.60
CA ALA A 20 16.52 11.89 -6.68
C ALA A 20 17.22 13.23 -6.43
N SER A 21 17.50 13.55 -5.17
CA SER A 21 18.30 14.72 -4.75
C SER A 21 19.79 14.42 -4.63
N GLY A 22 20.23 13.23 -5.03
CA GLY A 22 21.64 12.82 -5.03
C GLY A 22 22.09 12.08 -3.77
N SER A 23 21.18 11.73 -2.86
CA SER A 23 21.53 10.89 -1.71
C SER A 23 21.91 9.47 -2.16
N ALA A 24 22.95 8.91 -1.56
CA ALA A 24 23.38 7.53 -1.80
C ALA A 24 22.98 6.58 -0.65
N VAL A 25 21.97 6.95 0.15
CA VAL A 25 21.53 6.15 1.31
C VAL A 25 21.24 4.70 0.89
N GLY A 26 22.04 3.78 1.42
CA GLY A 26 21.94 2.33 1.20
C GLY A 26 22.22 1.85 -0.23
N VAL A 27 22.82 2.70 -1.07
CA VAL A 27 23.46 2.34 -2.35
C VAL A 27 24.85 1.80 -2.07
N ARG A 28 25.22 0.66 -2.67
CA ARG A 28 26.56 0.05 -2.47
C ARG A 28 27.54 0.46 -3.57
N ASP A 29 27.06 0.55 -4.80
CA ASP A 29 27.82 0.99 -5.96
C ASP A 29 27.03 2.08 -6.69
N THR A 30 27.51 3.32 -6.59
CA THR A 30 26.85 4.49 -7.19
C THR A 30 26.95 4.48 -8.70
N ALA A 31 28.03 3.96 -9.29
CA ALA A 31 28.19 3.89 -10.75
C ALA A 31 27.23 2.87 -11.35
N ALA A 32 27.18 1.67 -10.77
CA ALA A 32 26.21 0.64 -11.19
C ALA A 32 24.76 1.10 -10.98
N PHE A 33 24.49 1.89 -9.93
CA PHE A 33 23.18 2.48 -9.68
C PHE A 33 22.81 3.53 -10.74
N GLU A 34 23.73 4.40 -11.13
CA GLU A 34 23.52 5.38 -12.20
C GLU A 34 23.24 4.70 -13.56
N ASP A 35 24.02 3.66 -13.90
CA ASP A 35 23.81 2.86 -15.11
C ASP A 35 22.43 2.20 -15.11
N PHE A 36 22.02 1.65 -13.96
CA PHE A 36 20.69 1.08 -13.80
C PHE A 36 19.59 2.13 -13.98
N LEU A 37 19.75 3.33 -13.42
CA LEU A 37 18.80 4.42 -13.61
C LEU A 37 18.74 4.88 -15.08
N ALA A 38 19.87 4.92 -15.77
CA ALA A 38 19.93 5.27 -17.19
C ALA A 38 19.13 4.28 -18.05
N GLN A 39 19.24 2.98 -17.77
CA GLN A 39 18.45 1.94 -18.45
C GLN A 39 16.93 2.08 -18.24
N LEU A 40 16.52 2.66 -17.11
CA LEU A 40 15.11 2.90 -16.76
C LEU A 40 14.56 4.23 -17.32
N GLY A 41 15.28 4.90 -18.23
CA GLY A 41 14.89 6.19 -18.79
C GLY A 41 15.42 7.40 -18.01
N GLY A 42 16.44 7.18 -17.17
CA GLY A 42 17.13 8.22 -16.42
C GLY A 42 16.56 8.48 -15.02
N PRO A 43 17.31 9.23 -14.18
CA PRO A 43 16.96 9.48 -12.78
C PRO A 43 15.62 10.19 -12.62
N MET A 44 15.23 11.04 -13.59
CA MET A 44 13.93 11.72 -13.56
C MET A 44 12.75 10.74 -13.63
N ILE A 45 12.76 9.82 -14.59
CA ILE A 45 11.64 8.87 -14.75
C ILE A 45 11.70 7.81 -13.64
N ALA A 46 12.89 7.25 -13.40
CA ALA A 46 13.09 6.14 -12.47
C ALA A 46 12.86 6.53 -10.99
N LEU A 47 13.17 7.77 -10.60
CA LEU A 47 13.04 8.23 -9.22
C LEU A 47 11.83 9.14 -9.05
N TRP A 48 11.77 10.29 -9.72
CA TRP A 48 10.63 11.21 -9.56
C TRP A 48 9.32 10.63 -10.07
N GLY A 49 9.35 9.85 -11.15
CA GLY A 49 8.17 9.12 -11.61
C GLY A 49 7.62 8.16 -10.56
N THR A 50 8.50 7.46 -9.82
CA THR A 50 8.08 6.54 -8.76
C THR A 50 7.64 7.26 -7.48
N VAL A 51 8.20 8.44 -7.16
CA VAL A 51 7.68 9.33 -6.10
C VAL A 51 6.25 9.73 -6.40
N LEU A 52 5.97 10.24 -7.60
CA LEU A 52 4.63 10.65 -8.00
C LEU A 52 3.65 9.48 -7.96
N LEU A 53 4.06 8.30 -8.43
CA LEU A 53 3.24 7.11 -8.41
C LEU A 53 2.90 6.66 -6.97
N ALA A 54 3.87 6.76 -6.05
CA ALA A 54 3.67 6.42 -4.65
C ALA A 54 2.71 7.41 -3.97
N LEU A 55 2.88 8.71 -4.20
CA LEU A 55 1.96 9.73 -3.71
C LEU A 55 0.54 9.53 -4.27
N LEU A 56 0.43 9.23 -5.56
CA LEU A 56 -0.85 8.92 -6.21
C LEU A 56 -1.50 7.68 -5.59
N ALA A 57 -0.74 6.63 -5.32
CA ALA A 57 -1.25 5.45 -4.62
C ALA A 57 -1.78 5.81 -3.22
N GLY A 58 -1.07 6.65 -2.46
CA GLY A 58 -1.53 7.19 -1.18
C GLY A 58 -2.84 7.98 -1.32
N VAL A 59 -2.94 8.85 -2.33
CA VAL A 59 -4.15 9.64 -2.63
C VAL A 59 -5.33 8.74 -2.99
N ILE A 60 -5.12 7.71 -3.81
CA ILE A 60 -6.16 6.73 -4.15
C ILE A 60 -6.62 6.00 -2.89
N LEU A 61 -5.68 5.55 -2.05
CA LEU A 61 -5.99 4.86 -0.80
C LEU A 61 -6.76 5.77 0.17
N GLN A 62 -6.43 7.05 0.20
CA GLN A 62 -7.12 8.05 1.02
C GLN A 62 -8.52 8.36 0.47
N SER A 63 -8.70 8.37 -0.85
CA SER A 63 -10.00 8.52 -1.51
C SER A 63 -10.95 7.35 -1.21
N LEU A 64 -10.43 6.17 -0.85
CA LEU A 64 -11.25 5.03 -0.45
C LEU A 64 -11.87 5.21 0.94
N VAL A 65 -11.25 6.01 1.81
CA VAL A 65 -11.68 6.18 3.21
C VAL A 65 -12.34 7.53 3.47
N GLN A 66 -11.90 8.58 2.78
CA GLN A 66 -12.34 9.94 3.04
C GLN A 66 -13.65 10.31 2.29
N PRO A 67 -14.46 11.24 2.84
CA PRO A 67 -15.77 11.57 2.30
C PRO A 67 -15.71 12.20 0.89
N TRP A 68 -14.62 12.88 0.53
CA TRP A 68 -14.43 13.46 -0.79
C TRP A 68 -14.32 12.40 -1.91
N GLY A 69 -13.83 11.20 -1.60
CA GLY A 69 -13.77 10.09 -2.56
C GLY A 69 -15.12 9.44 -2.85
N ARG A 70 -16.19 9.78 -2.12
CA ARG A 70 -17.56 9.32 -2.43
C ARG A 70 -18.07 9.85 -3.77
N ARG A 71 -17.48 10.92 -4.31
CA ARG A 71 -17.79 11.46 -5.65
C ARG A 71 -17.36 10.53 -6.78
N VAL A 72 -16.45 9.58 -6.51
CA VAL A 72 -15.94 8.64 -7.51
C VAL A 72 -16.81 7.38 -7.56
N PRO A 73 -17.18 6.86 -8.76
CA PRO A 73 -17.98 5.65 -8.89
C PRO A 73 -17.40 4.48 -8.08
N ARG A 74 -18.27 3.76 -7.34
CA ARG A 74 -17.84 2.65 -6.47
C ARG A 74 -17.08 1.57 -7.24
N ARG A 75 -17.49 1.29 -8.48
CA ARG A 75 -16.85 0.29 -9.36
C ARG A 75 -15.41 0.69 -9.71
N LEU A 76 -15.19 1.96 -10.06
CA LEU A 76 -13.86 2.47 -10.41
C LEU A 76 -12.90 2.46 -9.21
N ARG A 77 -13.39 2.82 -8.03
CA ARG A 77 -12.60 2.75 -6.78
C ARG A 77 -12.22 1.32 -6.43
N ALA A 78 -13.17 0.39 -6.53
CA ALA A 78 -12.90 -1.01 -6.27
C ALA A 78 -11.93 -1.61 -7.30
N SER A 79 -12.06 -1.30 -8.59
CA SER A 79 -11.14 -1.80 -9.62
C SER A 79 -9.72 -1.26 -9.41
N LEU A 80 -9.56 0.03 -9.09
CA LEU A 80 -8.25 0.61 -8.79
C LEU A 80 -7.60 -0.04 -7.56
N ALA A 81 -8.38 -0.28 -6.50
CA ALA A 81 -7.87 -0.96 -5.31
C ALA A 81 -7.46 -2.41 -5.60
N TRP A 82 -8.26 -3.15 -6.36
CA TRP A 82 -7.91 -4.52 -6.77
C TRP A 82 -6.70 -4.57 -7.69
N MET A 83 -6.57 -3.64 -8.63
CA MET A 83 -5.37 -3.52 -9.47
C MET A 83 -4.14 -3.23 -8.64
N GLY A 84 -4.21 -2.30 -7.68
CA GLY A 84 -3.12 -1.98 -6.77
C GLY A 84 -2.69 -3.20 -5.95
N PHE A 85 -3.64 -3.96 -5.41
CA PHE A 85 -3.34 -5.23 -4.72
C PHE A 85 -2.69 -6.25 -5.65
N ALA A 86 -3.28 -6.50 -6.81
CA ALA A 86 -2.85 -7.54 -7.75
C ALA A 86 -1.48 -7.26 -8.38
N THR A 87 -1.05 -6.00 -8.45
CA THR A 87 0.28 -5.64 -8.94
C THR A 87 1.31 -5.55 -7.81
N MET A 88 1.02 -4.79 -6.75
CA MET A 88 2.01 -4.52 -5.70
C MET A 88 2.33 -5.74 -4.84
N THR A 89 1.34 -6.57 -4.53
CA THR A 89 1.52 -7.70 -3.62
C THR A 89 2.42 -8.79 -4.19
N PRO A 90 2.19 -9.33 -5.42
CA PRO A 90 3.07 -10.37 -5.95
C PRO A 90 4.48 -9.85 -6.23
N ILE A 91 4.62 -8.60 -6.69
CA ILE A 91 5.94 -7.98 -6.89
C ILE A 91 6.67 -7.84 -5.55
N GLY A 92 6.02 -7.27 -4.55
CA GLY A 92 6.59 -7.08 -3.22
C GLY A 92 6.96 -8.42 -2.57
N LEU A 93 6.07 -9.40 -2.58
CA LEU A 93 6.30 -10.68 -1.94
C LEU A 93 7.36 -11.52 -2.65
N GLY A 94 7.32 -11.57 -4.00
CA GLY A 94 8.30 -12.30 -4.79
C GLY A 94 9.71 -11.74 -4.64
N ARG A 95 9.85 -10.41 -4.72
CA ARG A 95 11.15 -9.76 -4.57
C ARG A 95 11.65 -9.76 -3.13
N LEU A 96 10.78 -9.59 -2.15
CA LEU A 96 11.16 -9.71 -0.74
C LEU A 96 11.67 -11.12 -0.43
N GLY A 97 10.96 -12.15 -0.90
CA GLY A 97 11.38 -13.55 -0.76
C GLY A 97 12.73 -13.81 -1.42
N GLN A 98 12.93 -13.29 -2.63
CA GLN A 98 14.22 -13.37 -3.33
C GLN A 98 15.34 -12.67 -2.54
N THR A 99 15.11 -11.47 -2.01
CA THR A 99 16.11 -10.74 -1.21
C THR A 99 16.47 -11.52 0.05
N VAL A 100 15.49 -12.05 0.77
CA VAL A 100 15.73 -12.85 1.99
C VAL A 100 16.51 -14.12 1.65
N ALA A 101 16.15 -14.82 0.57
CA ALA A 101 16.88 -16.00 0.11
C ALA A 101 18.34 -15.68 -0.25
N ASN A 102 18.58 -14.56 -0.95
CA ASN A 102 19.92 -14.11 -1.31
C ASN A 102 20.76 -13.79 -0.07
N VAL A 103 20.18 -13.10 0.93
CA VAL A 103 20.86 -12.80 2.20
C VAL A 103 21.26 -14.08 2.94
N ILE A 104 20.35 -15.06 3.04
CA ILE A 104 20.63 -16.35 3.69
C ILE A 104 21.73 -17.11 2.94
N ALA A 105 21.73 -17.04 1.60
CA ALA A 105 22.74 -17.66 0.75
C ALA A 105 24.09 -16.91 0.75
N GLY A 106 24.21 -15.76 1.41
CA GLY A 106 25.41 -14.92 1.37
C GLY A 106 25.61 -14.17 0.05
N ASN A 107 24.64 -14.21 -0.86
CA ASN A 107 24.68 -13.51 -2.13
C ASN A 107 24.32 -12.03 -1.90
N SER A 108 25.28 -11.15 -2.11
CA SER A 108 25.07 -9.70 -2.02
C SER A 108 24.74 -9.14 -3.40
N ASP A 109 23.65 -8.39 -3.52
CA ASP A 109 23.41 -7.57 -4.70
C ASP A 109 24.43 -6.40 -4.71
N PRO A 110 25.07 -6.11 -5.86
CA PRO A 110 26.02 -5.01 -5.98
C PRO A 110 25.35 -3.62 -5.92
N LEU A 111 24.06 -3.52 -6.23
CA LEU A 111 23.39 -2.22 -6.40
C LEU A 111 23.02 -1.58 -5.06
N LEU A 112 22.27 -2.31 -4.23
CA LEU A 112 21.69 -1.80 -2.98
C LEU A 112 21.98 -2.73 -1.81
N THR A 113 22.01 -2.16 -0.61
CA THR A 113 22.08 -2.95 0.62
C THR A 113 20.81 -3.80 0.80
N PRO A 114 20.93 -5.02 1.37
CA PRO A 114 19.76 -5.87 1.61
C PRO A 114 18.69 -5.20 2.47
N ALA A 115 19.09 -4.35 3.42
CA ALA A 115 18.18 -3.59 4.27
C ALA A 115 17.26 -2.66 3.46
N VAL A 116 17.82 -1.97 2.45
CA VAL A 116 17.02 -1.12 1.55
C VAL A 116 16.05 -1.94 0.73
N TYR A 117 16.48 -3.08 0.18
CA TYR A 117 15.58 -3.96 -0.58
C TYR A 117 14.42 -4.46 0.29
N ILE A 118 14.72 -4.93 1.51
CA ILE A 118 13.70 -5.37 2.46
C ILE A 118 12.71 -4.22 2.75
N TYR A 119 13.22 -3.01 2.99
CA TYR A 119 12.37 -1.84 3.26
C TYR A 119 11.45 -1.50 2.09
N VAL A 120 11.98 -1.42 0.87
CA VAL A 120 11.21 -1.09 -0.35
C VAL A 120 10.12 -2.12 -0.59
N TYR A 121 10.46 -3.41 -0.56
CA TYR A 121 9.49 -4.46 -0.84
C TYR A 121 8.49 -4.67 0.30
N ALA A 122 8.88 -4.45 1.56
CA ALA A 122 7.94 -4.39 2.67
C ALA A 122 6.91 -3.27 2.49
N CYS A 123 7.32 -2.09 2.03
CA CYS A 123 6.40 -1.00 1.71
C CYS A 123 5.39 -1.40 0.63
N PHE A 124 5.82 -2.14 -0.40
CA PHE A 124 4.93 -2.62 -1.46
C PHE A 124 3.92 -3.65 -0.96
N VAL A 125 4.36 -4.58 -0.10
CA VAL A 125 3.48 -5.57 0.54
C VAL A 125 2.44 -4.87 1.42
N VAL A 126 2.86 -3.94 2.28
CA VAL A 126 1.95 -3.18 3.17
C VAL A 126 0.96 -2.35 2.36
N LEU A 127 1.41 -1.71 1.28
CA LEU A 127 0.57 -0.93 0.38
C LEU A 127 -0.46 -1.82 -0.34
N GLY A 128 -0.02 -2.94 -0.90
CA GLY A 128 -0.89 -3.93 -1.56
C GLY A 128 -1.95 -4.50 -0.61
N LEU A 129 -1.56 -4.93 0.59
CA LEU A 129 -2.49 -5.42 1.61
C LEU A 129 -3.47 -4.33 2.07
N SER A 130 -3.02 -3.08 2.16
CA SER A 130 -3.91 -1.96 2.49
C SER A 130 -4.97 -1.72 1.41
N PHE A 131 -4.60 -1.87 0.13
CA PHE A 131 -5.55 -1.84 -0.98
C PHE A 131 -6.55 -3.00 -0.93
N ALA A 132 -6.10 -4.23 -0.66
CA ALA A 132 -7.01 -5.37 -0.49
C ALA A 132 -7.98 -5.18 0.67
N ALA A 133 -7.48 -4.76 1.84
CA ALA A 133 -8.30 -4.57 3.03
C ALA A 133 -9.36 -3.48 2.83
N THR A 134 -9.00 -2.38 2.15
CA THR A 134 -9.96 -1.31 1.82
C THR A 134 -10.96 -1.75 0.76
N ALA A 135 -10.52 -2.43 -0.29
CA ALA A 135 -11.41 -3.00 -1.32
C ALA A 135 -12.43 -3.97 -0.72
N TRP A 136 -11.97 -4.88 0.15
CA TRP A 136 -12.83 -5.85 0.84
C TRP A 136 -13.91 -5.18 1.67
N ARG A 137 -13.56 -4.16 2.47
CA ARG A 137 -14.52 -3.39 3.27
C ARG A 137 -15.57 -2.68 2.42
N THR A 138 -15.19 -2.17 1.25
CA THR A 138 -16.17 -1.52 0.35
C THR A 138 -17.15 -2.50 -0.31
N ARG A 139 -16.82 -3.80 -0.37
CA ARG A 139 -17.72 -4.85 -0.88
C ARG A 139 -18.63 -5.43 0.21
N ASN A 140 -18.16 -5.53 1.45
CA ASN A 140 -18.87 -6.13 2.58
C ASN A 140 -19.16 -5.12 3.71
N PRO A 141 -20.10 -4.17 3.53
CA PRO A 141 -20.46 -3.21 4.58
C PRO A 141 -21.12 -3.85 5.81
N GLU A 142 -21.64 -5.07 5.70
CA GLU A 142 -22.31 -5.80 6.80
C GLU A 142 -21.36 -6.39 7.85
N ALA A 143 -20.05 -6.32 7.64
CA ALA A 143 -19.05 -6.75 8.63
C ALA A 143 -18.81 -5.71 9.75
N GLU A 144 -19.67 -4.68 9.83
CA GLU A 144 -19.68 -3.74 10.95
C GLU A 144 -20.38 -4.42 12.14
N PRO A 145 -19.70 -4.62 13.29
CA PRO A 145 -20.34 -5.21 14.46
C PRO A 145 -21.57 -4.36 14.82
N ALA A 146 -22.74 -5.00 14.78
CA ALA A 146 -24.03 -4.35 14.94
C ALA A 146 -23.98 -3.33 16.09
N SER A 147 -24.20 -2.06 15.74
CA SER A 147 -24.30 -0.96 16.70
C SER A 147 -25.23 -1.37 17.85
N PRO A 148 -24.82 -1.19 19.12
CA PRO A 148 -25.65 -1.49 20.30
C PRO A 148 -27.04 -0.83 20.26
N ARG A 149 -27.20 0.25 19.48
CA ARG A 149 -28.49 0.96 19.30
C ARG A 149 -29.54 0.15 18.55
N ALA A 150 -29.15 -0.77 17.66
CA ALA A 150 -30.11 -1.64 16.98
C ALA A 150 -30.78 -2.63 17.95
N ARG A 151 -30.07 -3.03 19.01
CA ARG A 151 -30.57 -3.99 20.01
C ARG A 151 -31.58 -3.37 20.97
N SER A 152 -31.53 -2.05 21.21
CA SER A 152 -32.46 -1.37 22.13
C SER A 152 -33.85 -1.14 21.52
N ARG A 153 -33.96 -1.02 20.19
CA ARG A 153 -35.27 -0.86 19.52
C ARG A 153 -36.09 -2.15 19.50
N SER A 154 -35.45 -3.31 19.40
CA SER A 154 -36.14 -4.61 19.42
C SER A 154 -36.65 -5.01 20.82
N ALA A 155 -36.11 -4.43 21.88
CA ALA A 155 -36.56 -4.68 23.25
C ALA A 155 -37.83 -3.89 23.64
N LEU A 156 -38.18 -2.86 22.87
CA LEU A 156 -39.30 -1.95 23.15
C LEU A 156 -40.60 -2.30 22.42
N SER A 157 -40.61 -3.38 21.62
CA SER A 157 -41.77 -3.81 20.83
C SER A 157 -42.45 -5.08 21.35
N LEU A 158 -42.26 -5.46 22.62
CA LEU A 158 -43.03 -6.55 23.21
C LEU A 158 -44.47 -6.08 23.48
N PRO A 159 -45.51 -6.70 22.88
CA PRO A 159 -46.88 -6.36 23.20
C PRO A 159 -47.22 -6.75 24.65
N PRO A 160 -48.11 -6.00 25.33
CA PRO A 160 -48.53 -6.32 26.69
C PRO A 160 -49.19 -7.70 26.70
N GLN A 161 -48.67 -8.60 27.54
CA GLN A 161 -49.30 -9.89 27.78
C GLN A 161 -50.60 -9.68 28.56
N SER A 162 -51.73 -9.90 27.90
CA SER A 162 -53.04 -9.99 28.54
C SER A 162 -53.16 -11.34 29.23
N HIS A 163 -53.08 -11.35 30.56
CA HIS A 163 -53.42 -12.51 31.37
C HIS A 163 -54.95 -12.65 31.52
N PRO A 164 -55.49 -13.88 31.50
CA PRO A 164 -56.91 -14.18 31.71
C PRO A 164 -57.35 -14.04 33.17
#